data_AF-A0A2V7J0K2-F1
#
_entry.id   AF-A0A2V7J0K2-F1
#
_cell.length_a   1.000
_cell.length_b   1.000
_cell.length_c   1.000
_cell.angle_alpha   90.00
_cell.angle_beta   90.00
_cell.angle_gamma   90.00
#
_symmetry.space_group_name_H-M   'P 1'
#
loop_
_entity.id
_entity.type
_entity.pdbx_description
1 polymer ?
#
loop_
_entity_poly.entity_id
_entity_poly.type
_entity_poly.pdbx_seq_one_letter_code
_entity_poly.pdbx_strand_id
1 'polypeptide(L)'
;VAGRAGERAEAQHILTELERRPPGNTAFAIALVHLGLGNNDQALRWLQTAYQERSEWLVFFTPAPLFDLLRSDPRFRALMRKVGIE
;
A
#
# COMPACT_ATOMS: atom_id res chain seq x y z
N VAL A 1 24.58 -10.02 -5.46
CA VAL A 1 23.77 -8.77 -5.47
C VAL A 1 22.64 -8.84 -6.52
N ALA A 2 22.10 -10.02 -6.83
CA ALA A 2 21.04 -10.19 -7.85
C ALA A 2 19.59 -10.01 -7.31
N GLY A 3 19.38 -10.10 -5.99
CA GLY A 3 18.04 -10.10 -5.37
C GLY A 3 17.24 -8.82 -5.67
N ARG A 4 17.79 -7.64 -5.35
CA ARG A 4 17.06 -6.36 -5.49
C ARG A 4 16.68 -5.96 -6.92
N ALA A 5 17.41 -6.44 -7.93
CA ALA A 5 17.11 -6.14 -9.33
C ALA A 5 15.99 -7.06 -9.84
N GLY A 6 16.05 -8.37 -9.50
CA GLY A 6 14.98 -9.32 -9.80
C GLY A 6 13.67 -8.98 -9.09
N GLU A 7 13.73 -8.66 -7.79
CA GLU A 7 12.58 -8.26 -6.97
C GLU A 7 11.89 -6.99 -7.53
N ARG A 8 12.66 -6.04 -8.07
CA ARG A 8 12.11 -4.83 -8.71
C ARG A 8 11.41 -5.13 -10.02
N ALA A 9 11.98 -5.98 -10.87
CA ALA A 9 11.37 -6.37 -12.13
C ALA A 9 10.06 -7.14 -11.91
N GLU A 10 10.06 -8.06 -10.94
CA GLU A 10 8.87 -8.82 -10.55
C GLU A 10 7.80 -7.91 -9.95
N ALA A 11 8.18 -7.02 -9.03
CA ALA A 11 7.23 -6.06 -8.47
C ALA A 11 6.63 -5.14 -9.53
N GLN A 12 7.42 -4.70 -10.52
CA GLN A 12 6.90 -3.90 -11.62
C GLN A 12 5.90 -4.69 -12.49
N HIS A 13 6.15 -5.97 -12.73
CA HIS A 13 5.20 -6.84 -13.42
C HIS A 13 3.90 -7.00 -12.62
N ILE A 14 3.99 -7.22 -11.30
CA ILE A 14 2.81 -7.30 -10.42
C ILE A 14 2.02 -5.99 -10.44
N LEU A 15 2.69 -4.84 -10.37
CA LEU A 15 2.03 -3.52 -10.44
C LEU A 15 1.23 -3.36 -11.72
N THR A 16 1.84 -3.66 -12.88
CA THR A 16 1.17 -3.59 -14.18
C THR A 16 -0.08 -4.49 -14.22
N GLU A 17 0.00 -5.69 -13.66
CA GLU A 17 -1.14 -6.61 -13.64
C GLU A 17 -2.24 -6.17 -12.65
N LEU A 18 -1.87 -5.55 -11.53
CA LEU A 18 -2.83 -4.98 -10.59
C LEU A 18 -3.55 -3.77 -11.20
N GLU A 19 -2.86 -2.87 -11.88
CA GLU A 19 -3.46 -1.68 -12.52
C GLU A 19 -4.54 -2.01 -13.56
N ARG A 20 -4.59 -3.25 -14.06
CA ARG A 20 -5.59 -3.74 -15.03
C ARG A 20 -6.84 -4.31 -14.36
N ARG A 21 -6.84 -4.50 -13.04
CA ARG A 21 -7.96 -5.07 -12.30
C ARG A 21 -9.00 -4.01 -11.96
N PRO A 22 -10.29 -4.40 -11.79
CA PRO A 22 -11.31 -3.47 -11.32
C PRO A 22 -10.96 -2.89 -9.94
N PRO A 23 -11.44 -1.68 -9.63
CA PRO A 23 -11.23 -1.04 -8.34
C PRO A 23 -11.92 -1.79 -7.20
N GLY A 24 -11.52 -1.51 -5.95
CA GLY A 24 -12.14 -2.03 -4.73
C GLY A 24 -11.12 -2.54 -3.73
N ASN A 25 -10.19 -3.40 -4.16
CA ASN A 25 -9.05 -3.87 -3.35
C ASN A 25 -7.70 -3.76 -4.07
N THR A 26 -7.73 -3.31 -5.32
CA THR A 26 -6.57 -3.22 -6.19
C THR A 26 -5.60 -2.15 -5.69
N ALA A 27 -6.10 -0.97 -5.31
CA ALA A 27 -5.26 0.10 -4.76
C ALA A 27 -4.54 -0.33 -3.47
N PHE A 28 -5.19 -1.13 -2.62
CA PHE A 28 -4.56 -1.65 -1.41
C PHE A 28 -3.43 -2.64 -1.75
N ALA A 29 -3.65 -3.55 -2.68
CA ALA A 29 -2.63 -4.49 -3.14
C ALA A 29 -1.42 -3.76 -3.74
N ILE A 30 -1.65 -2.72 -4.54
CA ILE A 30 -0.58 -1.89 -5.11
C ILE A 30 0.23 -1.20 -4.00
N ALA A 31 -0.44 -0.70 -2.96
CA ALA A 31 0.24 -0.09 -1.82
C ALA A 31 1.20 -1.07 -1.13
N LEU A 32 0.79 -2.34 -0.95
CA LEU A 32 1.64 -3.37 -0.36
C LEU A 32 2.89 -3.66 -1.19
N VAL A 33 2.76 -3.71 -2.52
CA VAL A 33 3.92 -3.92 -3.42
C VAL A 33 4.92 -2.78 -3.27
N HIS A 34 4.44 -1.53 -3.26
CA HIS A 34 5.30 -0.37 -3.03
C HIS A 34 5.95 -0.37 -1.63
N LEU A 35 5.23 -0.80 -0.60
CA LEU A 35 5.74 -0.90 0.75
C LEU A 35 6.86 -1.96 0.85
N GLY A 36 6.69 -3.13 0.21
CA GLY A 36 7.72 -4.17 0.13
C GLY A 36 8.99 -3.72 -0.61
N LEU A 37 8.86 -2.80 -1.58
CA LEU A 37 9.99 -2.18 -2.26
C LEU A 37 10.67 -1.04 -1.47
N GLY A 38 10.14 -0.67 -0.30
CA GLY A 38 10.58 0.48 0.49
C GLY A 38 10.16 1.84 -0.09
N ASN A 39 9.25 1.85 -1.07
CA ASN A 39 8.74 3.06 -1.71
C ASN A 39 7.58 3.65 -0.89
N ASN A 40 7.89 4.09 0.33
CA ASN A 40 6.90 4.52 1.34
C ASN A 40 5.96 5.63 0.84
N ASP A 41 6.48 6.58 0.05
CA ASP A 41 5.65 7.64 -0.54
C ASP A 41 4.61 7.12 -1.53
N GLN A 42 4.98 6.13 -2.35
CA GLN A 42 4.02 5.50 -3.27
C GLN A 42 3.02 4.64 -2.51
N ALA A 43 3.49 3.87 -1.51
CA ALA A 43 2.60 3.10 -0.65
C ALA A 43 1.52 4.00 -0.01
N LEU A 44 1.91 5.16 0.54
CA LEU A 44 0.97 6.11 1.14
C LEU A 44 -0.02 6.71 0.15
N ARG A 45 0.40 7.01 -1.09
CA ARG A 45 -0.51 7.47 -2.13
C ARG A 45 -1.57 6.42 -2.43
N TRP A 46 -1.15 5.17 -2.62
CA TRP A 46 -2.07 4.08 -2.94
C TRP A 46 -2.97 3.68 -1.77
N LEU A 47 -2.52 3.82 -0.51
CA LEU A 47 -3.40 3.66 0.65
C LEU A 47 -4.51 4.73 0.70
N GLN A 48 -4.23 5.96 0.26
CA GLN A 48 -5.26 7.00 0.14
C GLN A 48 -6.25 6.69 -0.99
N THR A 49 -5.77 6.17 -2.12
CA THR A 49 -6.65 5.67 -3.19
C THR A 49 -7.51 4.51 -2.70
N ALA A 50 -6.94 3.56 -1.96
CA ALA A 50 -7.68 2.44 -1.37
C ALA A 50 -8.79 2.93 -0.43
N TYR A 51 -8.59 4.05 0.26
CA TYR A 51 -9.62 4.66 1.08
C TYR A 51 -10.74 5.27 0.24
N GLN A 52 -10.41 5.93 -0.86
CA GLN A 52 -11.40 6.46 -1.82
C GLN A 52 -12.22 5.31 -2.45
N GLU A 53 -11.58 4.18 -2.73
CA GLU A 53 -12.21 2.95 -3.23
C GLU A 53 -13.02 2.20 -2.16
N ARG A 54 -12.99 2.67 -0.90
CA ARG A 54 -13.62 1.99 0.26
C ARG A 54 -13.13 0.56 0.45
N SER A 55 -11.83 0.34 0.23
CA SER A 55 -11.22 -0.97 0.42
C SER A 55 -11.33 -1.42 1.88
N GLU A 56 -11.97 -2.57 2.07
CA GLU A 56 -12.18 -3.19 3.38
C GLU A 56 -10.84 -3.56 4.05
N TRP A 57 -9.81 -3.79 3.24
CA TRP A 57 -8.49 -4.23 3.68
C TRP A 57 -7.74 -3.17 4.51
N LEU A 58 -8.10 -1.89 4.35
CA LEU A 58 -7.57 -0.83 5.21
C LEU A 58 -7.92 -1.05 6.68
N VAL A 59 -9.09 -1.61 6.98
CA VAL A 59 -9.49 -1.89 8.36
C VAL A 59 -8.75 -3.10 8.90
N PHE A 60 -8.61 -4.15 8.08
CA PHE A 60 -8.08 -5.44 8.52
C PHE A 60 -6.56 -5.47 8.69
N PHE A 61 -5.81 -4.77 7.84
CA PHE A 61 -4.36 -4.98 7.73
C PHE A 61 -3.51 -3.83 8.24
N THR A 62 -4.04 -2.62 8.37
CA THR A 62 -3.25 -1.47 8.86
C THR A 62 -2.72 -1.60 10.29
N PRO A 63 -3.29 -2.42 11.19
CA PRO A 63 -2.65 -2.74 12.48
C PRO A 63 -1.36 -3.57 12.35
N ALA A 64 -1.08 -4.18 11.20
CA ALA A 64 0.06 -5.09 11.02
C ALA A 64 1.42 -4.36 11.13
N PRO A 65 2.47 -5.03 11.66
CA PRO A 65 3.82 -4.46 11.78
C PRO A 65 4.43 -3.98 10.44
N LEU A 66 3.93 -4.50 9.32
CA LEU A 66 4.33 -4.08 7.98
C LEU A 66 4.23 -2.55 7.78
N PHE A 67 3.30 -1.89 8.48
CA PHE A 67 3.07 -0.45 8.37
C PHE A 67 3.89 0.39 9.37
N ASP A 68 4.77 -0.21 10.17
CA ASP A 68 5.53 0.50 11.19
C ASP A 68 6.39 1.63 10.60
N LEU A 69 6.93 1.43 9.40
CA LEU A 69 7.67 2.46 8.65
C LEU A 69 6.80 3.66 8.25
N LEU A 70 5.48 3.49 8.18
CA LEU A 70 4.52 4.54 7.85
C LEU A 70 3.89 5.17 9.09
N ARG A 71 3.94 4.53 10.27
CA ARG A 71 3.30 5.03 11.51
C ARG A 71 3.79 6.40 11.97
N SER A 72 5.04 6.75 11.65
CA SER A 72 5.59 8.08 11.93
C SER A 72 5.14 9.15 10.93
N ASP A 73 4.62 8.76 9.77
CA ASP A 73 4.19 9.70 8.73
C ASP A 73 2.84 10.33 9.09
N PRO A 74 2.73 11.67 9.12
CA PRO A 74 1.48 12.36 9.45
C PRO A 74 0.35 12.04 8.47
N ARG A 75 0.65 11.72 7.20
CA ARG A 75 -0.34 11.33 6.18
C ARG A 75 -0.95 9.97 6.50
N PHE A 76 -0.15 9.03 7.03
CA PHE A 76 -0.63 7.73 7.47
C PHE A 76 -1.58 7.88 8.66
N ARG A 77 -1.19 8.65 9.69
CA ARG A 77 -2.05 8.90 10.86
C ARG A 77 -3.37 9.56 10.47
N ALA A 78 -3.31 10.59 9.62
CA ALA A 78 -4.50 11.24 9.10
C ALA A 78 -5.42 10.27 8.33
N LEU A 79 -4.85 9.32 7.58
CA LEU A 79 -5.61 8.26 6.93
C LEU A 79 -6.26 7.31 7.95
N MET A 80 -5.54 6.89 8.99
CA MET A 80 -6.08 5.97 10.00
C MET A 80 -7.24 6.59 10.79
N ARG A 81 -7.19 7.90 11.09
CA ARG A 81 -8.36 8.61 11.65
C ARG A 81 -9.58 8.57 10.75
N LYS A 82 -9.38 8.72 9.45
CA LYS A 82 -10.46 8.67 8.46
C LYS A 82 -11.07 7.28 8.32
N VAL A 83 -10.29 6.23 8.58
CA VAL A 83 -10.75 4.83 8.59
C VAL A 83 -11.39 4.47 9.94
N GLY A 84 -11.04 5.17 11.03
CA GLY A 84 -11.62 4.99 12.37
C GLY A 84 -10.83 4.03 13.27
N ILE A 85 -9.51 3.96 13.11
CA ILE A 85 -8.63 3.01 13.82
C ILE A 85 -7.57 3.70 14.71
N GLU A 86 -7.67 5.03 14.90
CA GLU A 86 -6.84 5.82 15.82
C GLU A 86 -7.67 6.33 17.00
#